data_AF-A0A841VWI3-F1
#
_entry.id   AF-A0A841VWI3-F1
#
_cell.length_a   1.000
_cell.length_b   1.000
_cell.length_c   1.000
_cell.angle_alpha   90.00
_cell.angle_beta   90.00
_cell.angle_gamma   90.00
#
_symmetry.space_group_name_H-M   'P 1'
#
loop_
_entity.id
_entity.type
_entity.pdbx_description
1 polymer ?
#
loop_
_entity_poly.entity_id
_entity_poly.type
_entity_poly.pdbx_seq_one_letter_code
_entity_poly.pdbx_strand_id
1 'polypeptide(L)' 'MNSTQNIFTTLPKTLHQSLNSYLEKHPDWDERRLITAAISLFLLQNADGDCRVSQVYLETLFRRG' A
#
# COMPACT_ATOMS: atom_id res chain seq x y z
N MET A 1 -13.37 -14.33 -4.92
CA MET A 1 -11.92 -14.63 -4.93
C MET A 1 -11.21 -13.39 -5.40
N ASN A 2 -10.40 -12.76 -4.54
CA ASN A 2 -9.66 -11.55 -4.92
C ASN A 2 -8.35 -12.00 -5.54
N SER A 3 -8.26 -11.96 -6.87
CA SER A 3 -7.04 -12.33 -7.58
C SER A 3 -5.94 -11.30 -7.28
N THR A 4 -4.86 -11.75 -6.65
CA THR A 4 -3.65 -10.92 -6.47
C THR A 4 -2.83 -10.93 -7.75
N GLN A 5 -2.51 -9.75 -8.28
CA GLN A 5 -1.58 -9.59 -9.40
C GLN A 5 -0.27 -8.99 -8.91
N ASN A 6 0.86 -9.58 -9.33
CA ASN A 6 2.17 -9.03 -9.02
C ASN A 6 2.47 -7.83 -9.91
N ILE A 7 2.97 -6.77 -9.31
CA ILE A 7 3.44 -5.57 -10.00
C ILE A 7 4.96 -5.53 -9.83
N PHE A 8 5.70 -5.41 -10.93
CA PHE A 8 7.13 -5.13 -10.91
C PHE A 8 7.34 -3.66 -11.24
N THR A 9 8.00 -2.93 -10.34
CA THR A 9 8.31 -1.51 -10.53
C THR A 9 9.67 -1.17 -9.93
N THR A 10 10.35 -0.19 -10.52
CA THR A 10 11.61 0.35 -10.03
C THR A 10 11.35 1.65 -9.28
N LEU A 11 11.73 1.70 -8.00
CA LEU A 11 11.60 2.91 -7.19
C LEU A 11 12.93 3.69 -7.11
N PRO A 12 12.88 5.04 -7.06
CA PRO A 12 14.04 5.84 -6.73
C PRO A 12 14.65 5.41 -5.39
N LYS A 13 15.99 5.35 -5.33
CA LYS A 13 16.73 4.88 -4.15
C LYS A 13 16.35 5.63 -2.87
N THR A 14 16.13 6.93 -2.96
CA THR A 14 15.74 7.80 -1.83
C THR A 14 14.37 7.41 -1.25
N LEU A 15 13.42 7.04 -2.11
CA LEU A 15 12.10 6.61 -1.68
C LEU A 15 12.17 5.21 -1.05
N HIS A 16 12.93 4.30 -1.65
CA HIS A 16 13.18 2.97 -1.09
C HIS A 16 13.86 3.05 0.29
N GLN A 17 14.83 3.95 0.49
CA GLN A 17 15.45 4.18 1.80
C GLN A 17 14.45 4.70 2.84
N SER A 18 13.57 5.62 2.44
CA SER A 18 12.52 6.17 3.31
C SER A 18 11.50 5.11 3.70
N LEU A 19 11.13 4.24 2.74
CA LEU A 19 10.26 3.09 2.96
C LEU A 19 10.88 2.14 3.99
N ASN A 20 12.14 1.75 3.82
CA ASN A 20 12.83 0.87 4.78
C ASN A 20 12.90 1.49 6.17
N SER A 21 13.23 2.78 6.26
CA SER A 21 13.29 3.50 7.54
C SER A 21 11.94 3.54 8.27
N TYR A 22 10.84 3.52 7.52
CA TYR A 22 9.49 3.42 8.09
C TYR A 22 9.21 2.00 8.59
N LEU A 23 9.48 0.98 7.77
CA LEU A 23 9.24 -0.42 8.14
C LEU A 23 10.05 -0.84 9.38
N GLU A 24 11.29 -0.36 9.54
CA GLU A 24 12.11 -0.59 10.73
C GLU A 24 11.44 -0.10 12.03
N LYS A 25 10.61 0.96 11.95
CA LYS A 25 9.90 1.53 13.10
C LYS A 25 8.51 0.93 13.31
N HIS A 26 8.02 0.18 12.33
CA HIS A 26 6.65 -0.33 12.29
C HIS A 26 6.67 -1.84 11.94
N PRO A 27 7.00 -2.71 12.91
CA PRO A 27 7.19 -4.16 12.66
C PRO A 27 5.91 -4.88 12.20
N ASP A 28 4.73 -4.29 12.44
CA ASP A 28 3.45 -4.80 11.94
C ASP A 28 3.23 -4.55 10.43
N TRP A 29 4.15 -3.86 9.78
CA TRP A 29 4.08 -3.50 8.37
C TRP A 29 5.13 -4.24 7.56
N ASP A 30 4.72 -4.72 6.39
CA ASP A 30 5.63 -5.17 5.33
C ASP A 30 5.54 -4.22 4.11
N GLU A 31 6.52 -4.34 3.22
CA GLU A 31 6.61 -3.52 2.01
C GLU A 31 5.32 -3.60 1.18
N ARG A 32 4.74 -4.80 1.05
CA ARG A 32 3.50 -5.01 0.28
C ARG A 32 2.33 -4.27 0.89
N ARG A 33 2.15 -4.34 2.21
CA ARG A 33 1.08 -3.64 2.93
C ARG A 33 1.25 -2.14 2.80
N LEU A 34 2.47 -1.63 2.96
CA LEU A 34 2.76 -0.20 2.80
C LEU A 34 2.45 0.30 1.38
N ILE A 35 2.93 -0.41 0.36
CA ILE A 35 2.70 -0.05 -1.05
C ILE A 35 1.21 -0.15 -1.39
N THR A 36 0.52 -1.19 -0.94
CA THR A 36 -0.93 -1.35 -1.15
C THR A 36 -1.70 -0.19 -0.53
N ALA A 37 -1.33 0.23 0.68
CA ALA A 37 -1.95 1.38 1.36
C ALA A 37 -1.66 2.69 0.61
N ALA A 38 -0.42 2.90 0.16
CA ALA A 38 -0.02 4.09 -0.60
C ALA A 38 -0.78 4.20 -1.93
N ILE A 39 -0.86 3.11 -2.70
CA ILE A 39 -1.59 3.07 -3.97
C ILE A 39 -3.09 3.31 -3.74
N SER A 40 -3.68 2.63 -2.76
CA SER A 40 -5.11 2.77 -2.48
C SER A 40 -5.46 4.18 -2.01
N LEU A 41 -4.60 4.80 -1.19
CA LEU A 41 -4.76 6.18 -0.77
C LEU A 41 -4.63 7.16 -1.94
N PHE A 42 -3.62 6.97 -2.81
CA PHE A 42 -3.44 7.80 -3.99
C PHE A 42 -4.67 7.75 -4.90
N LEU A 43 -5.19 6.55 -5.17
CA LEU A 43 -6.39 6.37 -5.98
C LEU A 43 -7.64 6.94 -5.27
N LEU A 44 -7.77 6.82 -3.95
CA LEU A 44 -8.89 7.41 -3.22
C LEU A 44 -8.94 8.95 -3.35
N GLN A 45 -7.76 9.58 -3.38
CA GLN A 45 -7.64 11.03 -3.50
C GLN A 45 -7.85 11.55 -4.93
N ASN A 46 -7.56 10.73 -5.94
CA ASN A 46 -7.46 11.18 -7.33
C ASN A 46 -8.40 10.47 -8.32
N ALA A 47 -9.07 9.38 -7.92
CA ALA A 47 -10.04 8.68 -8.74
C ALA A 47 -11.47 9.11 -8.38
N ASP A 48 -12.39 9.00 -9.34
CA ASP A 48 -13.82 9.36 -9.26
C ASP A 48 -14.65 8.45 -8.32
N GLY A 49 -14.19 8.27 -7.08
CA GLY A 49 -14.99 7.66 -6.01
C GLY A 49 -15.20 6.15 -6.12
N ASP A 50 -14.22 5.38 -6.62
CA ASP A 50 -14.34 3.91 -6.65
C ASP A 50 -14.32 3.33 -5.22
N CYS A 51 -15.50 2.95 -4.72
CA CYS A 51 -15.69 2.34 -3.41
C CYS A 51 -14.80 1.09 -3.18
N ARG A 52 -14.39 0.39 -4.24
CA ARG A 52 -13.50 -0.78 -4.14
C ARG A 52 -12.11 -0.37 -3.66
N VAL A 53 -11.63 0.80 -4.06
CA VAL A 53 -10.33 1.35 -3.62
C VAL A 53 -10.39 1.70 -2.13
N SER A 54 -11.48 2.33 -1.68
CA SER A 54 -11.72 2.61 -0.26
C SER A 54 -11.72 1.33 0.57
N GLN A 55 -12.34 0.26 0.07
CA GLN A 55 -12.34 -1.03 0.74
C GLN A 55 -10.94 -1.62 0.85
N VAL A 56 -10.16 -1.64 -0.24
CA VAL A 56 -8.77 -2.14 -0.21
C VAL A 56 -7.91 -1.32 0.75
N TYR A 57 -8.07 0.01 0.79
CA TYR A 57 -7.37 0.88 1.72
C TYR A 57 -7.67 0.52 3.18
N LEU A 58 -8.95 0.44 3.55
CA LEU A 58 -9.38 0.10 4.91
C LEU A 58 -8.92 -1.30 5.32
N GLU A 59 -9.06 -2.27 4.43
CA GLU A 59 -8.57 -3.64 4.65
C GLU A 59 -7.06 -3.66 4.88
N THR A 60 -6.29 -2.88 4.12
CA THR A 60 -4.83 -2.81 4.30
C THR A 60 -4.44 -2.19 5.64
N LEU A 61 -5.18 -1.18 6.10
CA LEU A 61 -4.92 -0.53 7.40
C LEU A 61 -5.31 -1.42 8.59
N PHE A 62 -6.47 -2.07 8.53
CA PHE A 62 -7.09 -2.68 9.70
C PHE A 62 -7.09 -4.22 9.70
N ARG A 63 -6.88 -4.88 8.56
CA ARG A 63 -6.78 -6.35 8.52
C ARG A 63 -5.42 -6.78 9.08
N ARG A 64 -5.42 -7.10 10.37
CA ARG A 64 -4.40 -7.95 11.01
C ARG A 64 -4.73 -9.39 10.65
N GLY A 65 -4.04 -9.92 9.64
CA GLY A 65 -3.89 -11.36 9.44
C GLY A 65 -2.70 -11.85 10.25
#